data_AF-A0A258BUP5-F1
#
_entry.id   AF-A0A258BUP5-F1
#
_cell.length_a   1.000
_cell.length_b   1.000
_cell.length_c   1.000
_cell.angle_alpha   90.00
_cell.angle_beta   90.00
_cell.angle_gamma   90.00
#
_symmetry.space_group_name_H-M   'P 1'
#
loop_
_entity.id
_entity.type
_entity.pdbx_description
1 polymer ?
#
loop_
_entity_poly.entity_id
_entity_poly.type
_entity_poly.pdbx_seq_one_letter_code
_entity_poly.pdbx_strand_id
1 'polypeptide(L)'
;MEGSMRAVHKQLQIVGLIMAIGLPIVLAAPAYAQSGDISNVENFIRSIIKVVAGLAGLVATGFFVAGGFTYITSSGNPEQLDKAKRTLTWSAIGLAIVIAAFVISNIVTTLATQAFGS
;
A
#
# COMPACT_ATOMS: atom_id res chain seq x y z
N MET A 1 5.04 2.53 34.90
CA MET A 1 5.42 1.74 33.70
C MET A 1 4.45 1.92 32.52
N GLU A 2 3.28 2.53 32.72
CA GLU A 2 2.21 2.68 31.69
C GLU A 2 2.48 3.77 30.62
N GLY A 3 3.31 4.78 30.94
CA GLY A 3 3.63 5.88 30.03
C GLY A 3 4.52 5.51 28.84
N SER A 4 5.36 4.48 28.97
CA SER A 4 6.26 4.02 27.90
C SER A 4 5.48 3.35 26.75
N MET A 5 4.39 2.64 27.07
CA MET A 5 3.66 1.83 26.09
C MET A 5 2.84 2.66 25.09
N ARG A 6 2.35 3.84 25.50
CA ARG A 6 1.67 4.79 24.61
C ARG A 6 2.64 5.53 23.69
N ALA A 7 3.87 5.78 24.15
CA ALA A 7 4.92 6.37 23.34
C ALA A 7 5.33 5.44 22.19
N VAL A 8 5.42 4.13 22.44
CA VAL A 8 5.77 3.13 21.41
C VAL A 8 4.74 3.06 20.30
N HIS A 9 3.43 3.10 20.61
CA HIS A 9 2.38 3.04 19.58
C HIS A 9 2.41 4.28 18.66
N LYS A 10 2.66 5.46 19.23
CA LYS A 10 2.79 6.72 18.48
C LYS A 10 4.10 6.78 17.66
N GLN A 11 5.20 6.27 18.23
CA GLN A 11 6.49 6.13 17.55
C GLN A 11 6.41 5.16 16.37
N LEU A 12 5.69 4.05 16.50
CA LEU A 12 5.49 3.08 15.42
C LEU A 12 4.75 3.72 14.22
N GLN A 13 3.74 4.55 14.48
CA GLN A 13 3.04 5.31 13.43
C GLN A 13 3.94 6.36 12.78
N ILE A 14 4.74 7.08 13.57
CA ILE A 14 5.66 8.12 13.07
C ILE A 14 6.79 7.50 12.24
N VAL A 15 7.39 6.40 12.70
CA VAL A 15 8.41 5.64 11.95
C VAL A 15 7.81 5.05 10.67
N GLY A 16 6.58 4.54 10.72
CA GLY A 16 5.85 4.10 9.52
C GLY A 16 5.64 5.23 8.50
N LEU A 17 5.35 6.44 8.97
CA LEU A 17 5.13 7.62 8.12
C LEU A 17 6.45 8.17 7.54
N ILE A 18 7.53 8.16 8.32
CA ILE A 18 8.88 8.56 7.86
C ILE A 18 9.44 7.55 6.85
N MET A 19 9.26 6.25 7.08
CA MET A 19 9.62 5.21 6.12
C MET A 19 8.76 5.30 4.84
N ALA A 20 7.47 5.59 4.96
CA ALA A 20 6.59 5.76 3.80
C ALA A 20 6.96 6.97 2.92
N ILE A 21 7.65 7.98 3.45
CA ILE A 21 8.10 9.15 2.66
C ILE A 21 9.56 9.00 2.23
N GLY A 22 10.45 8.54 3.13
CA GLY A 22 11.88 8.46 2.88
C GLY A 22 12.29 7.29 1.97
N LEU A 23 11.65 6.12 2.12
CA LEU A 23 11.94 4.94 1.29
C LEU A 23 11.60 5.16 -0.20
N PRO A 24 10.46 5.79 -0.58
CA PRO A 24 10.20 6.12 -1.97
C PRO A 24 11.22 7.09 -2.57
N ILE A 25 11.74 8.05 -1.80
CA ILE A 25 12.73 9.02 -2.30
C ILE A 25 14.05 8.32 -2.66
N VAL A 26 14.49 7.34 -1.85
CA VAL A 26 15.74 6.59 -2.10
C VAL A 26 15.60 5.59 -3.26
N LEU A 27 14.44 4.97 -3.41
CA LEU A 27 14.14 4.07 -4.55
C LEU A 27 13.78 4.83 -5.84
N ALA A 28 13.48 6.14 -5.75
CA ALA A 28 13.28 7.03 -6.89
C ALA A 28 14.60 7.58 -7.46
N ALA A 29 15.78 7.17 -6.99
CA ALA A 29 17.06 7.53 -7.60
C ALA A 29 17.12 7.40 -9.16
N PRO A 30 16.55 6.36 -9.82
CA PRO A 30 16.52 6.31 -11.28
C PRO A 30 15.57 7.34 -11.93
N ALA A 31 14.70 8.00 -11.15
CA ALA A 31 13.77 9.04 -11.62
C ALA A 31 14.45 10.38 -11.88
N TYR A 32 15.42 10.75 -11.05
CA TYR A 32 16.00 12.10 -11.03
C TYR A 32 17.11 12.29 -12.06
N ALA A 33 17.57 11.22 -12.72
CA ALA A 33 18.78 11.24 -13.54
C ALA A 33 18.57 10.99 -15.05
N GLN A 34 17.36 10.88 -15.58
CA GLN A 34 17.18 10.21 -16.89
C GLN A 34 16.63 11.09 -18.03
N SER A 35 17.34 11.01 -19.16
CA SER A 35 17.05 11.64 -20.46
C SER A 35 15.73 11.16 -21.09
N GLY A 36 15.05 12.08 -21.78
CA GLY A 36 13.66 11.99 -22.25
C GLY A 36 13.36 10.97 -23.36
N ASP A 37 13.44 9.69 -23.02
CA ASP A 37 13.01 8.56 -23.87
C ASP A 37 11.72 7.92 -23.32
N ILE A 38 10.82 7.43 -24.18
CA ILE A 38 9.49 6.94 -23.78
C ILE A 38 9.61 5.68 -22.89
N SER A 39 10.59 4.82 -23.16
CA SER A 39 10.90 3.66 -22.32
C SER A 39 11.36 4.04 -20.91
N ASN A 40 11.94 5.23 -20.75
CA ASN A 40 12.38 5.71 -19.44
C ASN A 40 11.19 6.20 -18.59
N VAL A 41 10.19 6.82 -19.22
CA VAL A 41 8.94 7.20 -18.56
C VAL A 41 8.18 5.97 -18.07
N GLU A 42 8.10 4.92 -18.90
CA GLU A 42 7.47 3.66 -18.51
C GLU A 42 8.18 3.00 -17.32
N ASN A 43 9.50 2.92 -17.35
CA ASN A 43 10.30 2.36 -16.25
C ASN A 43 10.15 3.16 -14.96
N PHE A 44 10.11 4.49 -15.05
CA PHE A 44 9.88 5.37 -13.91
C PHE A 44 8.50 5.14 -13.28
N ILE A 45 7.44 5.11 -14.08
CA ILE A 45 6.07 4.86 -13.62
C ILE A 45 5.97 3.45 -13.00
N ARG A 46 6.57 2.43 -13.63
CA ARG A 46 6.60 1.06 -13.08
C ARG A 46 7.33 1.00 -11.74
N SER A 47 8.41 1.76 -11.56
CA SER A 47 9.14 1.85 -10.29
C SER A 47 8.27 2.45 -9.18
N ILE A 48 7.61 3.58 -9.45
CA ILE A 48 6.70 4.21 -8.49
C ILE A 48 5.57 3.26 -8.11
N ILE A 49 4.92 2.61 -9.08
CA ILE A 49 3.82 1.68 -8.83
C ILE A 49 4.28 0.53 -7.93
N LYS A 50 5.47 -0.04 -8.17
CA LYS A 50 6.02 -1.12 -7.32
C LYS A 50 6.23 -0.65 -5.89
N VAL A 51 6.79 0.54 -5.68
CA VAL A 51 7.03 1.10 -4.34
C VAL A 51 5.71 1.37 -3.62
N VAL A 52 4.77 2.03 -4.30
CA VAL A 52 3.45 2.36 -3.73
C VAL A 52 2.66 1.10 -3.43
N ALA A 53 2.69 0.10 -4.31
CA ALA A 53 2.02 -1.18 -4.07
C ALA A 53 2.63 -1.96 -2.89
N GLY A 54 3.96 -1.94 -2.75
CA GLY A 54 4.64 -2.54 -1.60
C GLY A 54 4.26 -1.86 -0.28
N LEU A 55 4.26 -0.53 -0.25
CA LEU A 55 3.81 0.25 0.91
C LEU A 55 2.34 0.03 1.22
N ALA A 56 1.48 0.02 0.19
CA ALA A 56 0.05 -0.24 0.34
C ALA A 56 -0.23 -1.64 0.91
N GLY A 57 0.51 -2.66 0.45
CA GLY A 57 0.43 -4.01 1.01
C GLY A 57 0.81 -4.05 2.49
N LEU A 58 1.92 -3.40 2.86
CA LEU A 58 2.37 -3.33 4.25
C LEU A 58 1.37 -2.63 5.17
N VAL A 59 0.81 -1.50 4.71
CA VAL A 59 -0.23 -0.77 5.43
C VAL A 59 -1.50 -1.60 5.54
N ALA A 60 -1.96 -2.23 4.46
CA ALA A 60 -3.14 -3.09 4.45
C ALA A 60 -2.99 -4.25 5.44
N THR A 61 -1.85 -4.93 5.48
CA THR A 61 -1.57 -5.97 6.48
C THR A 61 -1.66 -5.44 7.91
N GLY A 62 -1.12 -4.25 8.18
CA GLY A 62 -1.23 -3.61 9.49
C GLY A 62 -2.67 -3.35 9.91
N PHE A 63 -3.50 -2.83 9.00
CA PHE A 63 -4.93 -2.62 9.27
C PHE A 63 -5.70 -3.93 9.41
N PHE A 64 -5.34 -4.99 8.67
CA PHE A 64 -5.91 -6.32 8.83
C PHE A 64 -5.64 -6.88 10.22
N VAL A 65 -4.41 -6.73 10.73
CA VAL A 65 -4.04 -7.18 12.08
C VAL A 65 -4.81 -6.37 13.14
N ALA A 66 -4.82 -5.03 13.04
CA ALA A 66 -5.52 -4.18 13.99
C ALA A 66 -7.05 -4.43 14.00
N GLY A 67 -7.65 -4.55 12.81
CA GLY A 67 -9.06 -4.88 12.64
C GLY A 67 -9.40 -6.28 13.16
N GLY A 68 -8.53 -7.26 12.91
CA GLY A 68 -8.67 -8.64 13.39
C GLY A 68 -8.58 -8.76 14.91
N PHE A 69 -7.60 -8.11 15.53
CA PHE A 69 -7.49 -8.05 16.99
C PHE A 69 -8.71 -7.39 17.62
N THR A 70 -9.18 -6.28 17.03
CA THR A 70 -10.38 -5.59 17.51
C THR A 70 -11.61 -6.48 17.37
N TYR A 71 -11.75 -7.20 16.25
CA TYR A 71 -12.86 -8.13 16.01
C TYR A 71 -12.90 -9.25 17.07
N ILE A 72 -11.76 -9.88 17.36
CA ILE A 72 -11.65 -10.95 18.37
C ILE A 72 -11.91 -10.42 19.79
N THR A 73 -11.37 -9.24 20.13
CA THR A 73 -11.46 -8.66 21.48
C THR A 73 -12.82 -8.01 21.76
N SER A 74 -13.66 -7.80 20.73
CA SER A 74 -14.94 -7.09 20.89
C SER A 74 -15.95 -7.84 21.77
N SER A 75 -15.76 -9.14 22.03
CA SER A 75 -16.51 -9.95 23.03
C SER A 75 -18.02 -9.72 23.09
N GLY A 76 -18.67 -9.40 21.96
CA GLY A 76 -20.11 -9.17 21.87
C GLY A 76 -20.58 -7.71 21.94
N ASN A 77 -19.69 -6.72 22.08
CA ASN A 77 -20.08 -5.32 21.90
C ASN A 77 -20.35 -5.03 20.41
N PRO A 78 -21.60 -4.74 20.01
CA PRO A 78 -21.97 -4.56 18.60
C PRO A 78 -21.22 -3.38 17.96
N GLU A 79 -20.92 -2.33 18.72
CA GLU A 79 -20.30 -1.12 18.19
C GLU A 79 -18.83 -1.35 17.80
N GLN A 80 -18.08 -2.10 18.61
CA GLN A 80 -16.69 -2.47 18.30
C GLN A 80 -16.61 -3.49 17.16
N LEU A 81 -17.56 -4.43 17.11
CA LEU A 81 -17.66 -5.40 16.01
C LEU A 81 -17.90 -4.71 14.68
N ASP A 82 -18.83 -3.74 14.64
CA ASP A 82 -19.17 -3.04 13.40
C ASP A 82 -18.02 -2.14 12.92
N LYS A 83 -17.32 -1.50 13.86
CA LYS A 83 -16.11 -0.73 13.58
C LYS A 83 -14.96 -1.60 13.04
N ALA A 84 -14.75 -2.78 13.64
CA ALA A 84 -13.74 -3.73 13.18
C ALA A 84 -14.06 -4.24 11.76
N LYS A 85 -15.31 -4.62 11.49
CA LYS A 85 -15.77 -5.03 10.16
C LYS A 85 -15.57 -3.94 9.12
N ARG A 86 -16.00 -2.70 9.41
CA ARG A 86 -15.78 -1.56 8.52
C ARG A 86 -14.29 -1.38 8.20
N THR A 87 -13.43 -1.42 9.21
CA THR A 87 -11.98 -1.27 9.04
C THR A 87 -11.40 -2.37 8.13
N LEU A 88 -11.80 -3.62 8.35
CA LEU A 88 -11.39 -4.75 7.52
C LEU A 88 -11.89 -4.60 6.07
N THR A 89 -13.15 -4.22 5.88
CA THR A 89 -13.74 -4.02 4.55
C THR A 89 -13.00 -2.92 3.78
N TRP A 90 -12.76 -1.77 4.40
CA TRP A 90 -12.02 -0.67 3.74
C TRP A 90 -10.59 -1.06 3.39
N SER A 91 -9.93 -1.83 4.25
CA SER A 91 -8.57 -2.35 4.01
C SER A 91 -8.54 -3.37 2.87
N ALA A 92 -9.54 -4.26 2.83
CA ALA A 92 -9.71 -5.24 1.77
C ALA A 92 -9.99 -4.58 0.42
N ILE A 93 -10.84 -3.55 0.38
CA ILE A 93 -11.15 -2.79 -0.84
C ILE A 93 -9.89 -2.09 -1.35
N GLY A 94 -9.13 -1.42 -0.47
CA GLY A 94 -7.87 -0.78 -0.86
C GLY A 94 -6.86 -1.76 -1.47
N LEU A 95 -6.69 -2.92 -0.85
CA LEU A 95 -5.83 -3.98 -1.38
C LEU A 95 -6.35 -4.52 -2.72
N ALA A 96 -7.65 -4.75 -2.83
CA ALA A 96 -8.28 -5.22 -4.07
C ALA A 96 -8.06 -4.25 -5.23
N ILE A 97 -8.14 -2.93 -4.99
CA ILE A 97 -7.87 -1.91 -6.01
C ILE A 97 -6.41 -1.98 -6.49
N VAL A 98 -5.45 -2.13 -5.57
CA VAL A 98 -4.03 -2.24 -5.95
C VAL A 98 -3.77 -3.47 -6.80
N ILE A 99 -4.36 -4.62 -6.42
CA ILE A 99 -4.25 -5.86 -7.19
C ILE A 99 -4.92 -5.70 -8.57
N ALA A 100 -6.13 -5.12 -8.61
CA ALA A 100 -6.86 -4.89 -9.84
C ALA A 100 -6.09 -3.97 -10.80
N ALA A 101 -5.48 -2.90 -10.28
CA ALA A 101 -4.64 -2.01 -11.08
C ALA A 101 -3.48 -2.77 -11.76
N PHE A 102 -2.81 -3.67 -11.04
CA PHE A 102 -1.76 -4.53 -11.60
C PHE A 102 -2.27 -5.44 -12.71
N VAL A 103 -3.39 -6.13 -12.46
CA VAL A 103 -3.99 -7.05 -13.43
C VAL A 103 -4.41 -6.31 -14.68
N ILE A 104 -5.13 -5.19 -14.54
CA ILE A 104 -5.58 -4.37 -15.67
C ILE A 104 -4.38 -3.82 -16.44
N SER A 105 -3.33 -3.32 -15.77
CA SER A 105 -2.13 -2.82 -16.45
C SER A 105 -1.47 -3.89 -17.32
N ASN A 106 -1.36 -5.12 -16.79
CA ASN A 106 -0.79 -6.23 -17.55
C ASN A 106 -1.67 -6.64 -18.74
N ILE A 107 -2.99 -6.68 -18.55
CA ILE A 107 -3.94 -6.96 -19.64
C ILE A 107 -3.83 -5.89 -20.72
N VAL A 108 -3.89 -4.61 -20.36
CA VAL A 108 -3.80 -3.50 -21.32
C VAL A 108 -2.46 -3.52 -22.05
N THR A 109 -1.35 -3.74 -21.34
CA THR A 109 -0.02 -3.86 -21.97
C THR A 109 0.00 -5.02 -22.96
N THR A 110 -0.51 -6.19 -22.55
CA THR A 110 -0.54 -7.39 -23.39
C THR A 110 -1.39 -7.18 -24.64
N LEU A 111 -2.58 -6.58 -24.49
CA LEU A 111 -3.48 -6.28 -25.59
C LEU A 111 -2.88 -5.23 -26.53
N ALA A 112 -2.25 -4.17 -26.00
CA ALA A 112 -1.60 -3.14 -26.79
C ALA A 112 -0.41 -3.71 -27.58
N THR A 113 0.41 -4.57 -26.97
CA THR A 113 1.49 -5.26 -27.67
C THR A 113 0.95 -6.23 -28.72
N GLN A 114 -0.15 -6.94 -28.47
CA GLN A 114 -0.76 -7.81 -29.49
C GLN A 114 -1.42 -7.03 -30.64
N ALA A 115 -1.92 -5.83 -30.40
CA ALA A 115 -2.61 -5.02 -31.40
C ALA A 115 -1.66 -4.13 -32.21
N PHE A 116 -0.53 -3.71 -31.64
CA PHE A 116 0.36 -2.71 -32.23
C PHE A 116 1.87 -3.06 -32.13
N GLY A 117 2.23 -4.13 -31.41
CA GLY A 117 3.62 -4.58 -31.21
C GLY A 117 3.93 -5.80 -32.08
N SER A 118 4.26 -5.50 -33.34
CA SER A 118 4.21 -6.32 -34.57
C SER A 118 2.84 -6.38 -35.22
#